data_AF-A0AAX1KE74-F1
#
_entry.id   AF-A0AAX1KE74-F1
#
_cell.length_a   1.000
_cell.length_b   1.000
_cell.length_c   1.000
_cell.angle_alpha   90.00
_cell.angle_beta   90.00
_cell.angle_gamma   90.00
#
_symmetry.space_group_name_H-M   'P 1'
#
loop_
_entity.id
_entity.type
_entity.pdbx_description
1 polymer ?
#
loop_
_entity_poly.entity_id
_entity_poly.type
_entity_poly.pdbx_seq_one_letter_code
_entity_poly.pdbx_strand_id
1 'polypeptide(L)'
;MKQTRQIHYRLSETEYQKLATSASQIGLSTSAYAKKLALRSKLIEPKFNHEDAVQLNLALARIGNNLNQLTKQANQGYYVEPENVRSLRDEVNALWQQLR
;
A
#
# COMPACT_ATOMS: atom_id res chain seq x y z
N MET A 1 -10.60 -22.43 -23.36
CA MET A 1 -11.68 -21.61 -22.76
C MET A 1 -11.91 -20.36 -23.60
N LYS A 2 -13.17 -19.98 -23.85
CA LYS A 2 -13.51 -18.76 -24.59
C LYS A 2 -13.22 -17.52 -23.73
N GLN A 3 -12.54 -16.52 -24.29
CA GLN A 3 -12.30 -15.24 -23.63
C GLN A 3 -13.54 -14.35 -23.79
N THR A 4 -14.14 -13.88 -22.69
CA THR A 4 -15.44 -13.17 -22.71
C THR A 4 -15.36 -11.71 -22.26
N ARG A 5 -14.22 -11.27 -21.74
CA ARG A 5 -14.00 -9.91 -21.23
C ARG A 5 -12.90 -9.22 -22.05
N GLN A 6 -13.12 -7.95 -22.39
CA GLN A 6 -12.15 -7.08 -23.06
C GLN A 6 -11.77 -5.93 -22.12
N ILE A 7 -10.50 -5.51 -22.16
CA ILE A 7 -9.98 -4.37 -21.40
C ILE A 7 -9.45 -3.37 -22.41
N HIS A 8 -10.00 -2.16 -22.41
CA HIS A 8 -9.55 -1.07 -23.28
C HIS A 8 -8.72 -0.10 -22.44
N TYR A 9 -7.49 0.16 -22.85
CA TYR A 9 -6.63 1.17 -22.21
C TYR A 9 -5.94 1.99 -23.29
N ARG A 10 -5.69 3.26 -22.98
CA ARG A 10 -5.05 4.19 -23.91
C ARG A 10 -3.53 4.13 -23.72
N LEU A 11 -2.83 4.28 -24.83
CA LEU A 11 -1.38 4.37 -24.89
C LEU A 11 -1.03 5.65 -25.64
N SER A 12 0.00 6.34 -25.16
CA SER A 12 0.72 7.30 -25.97
C SER A 12 1.49 6.58 -27.08
N GLU A 13 1.90 7.33 -28.09
CA GLU A 13 2.65 6.79 -29.24
C GLU A 13 3.95 6.09 -28.80
N THR A 14 4.68 6.67 -27.84
CA THR A 14 5.94 6.11 -27.34
C THR A 14 5.73 4.80 -26.57
N GLU A 15 4.67 4.71 -25.77
CA GLU A 15 4.32 3.48 -25.06
C GLU A 15 3.89 2.36 -26.03
N TYR A 16 3.12 2.71 -27.06
CA TYR A 16 2.71 1.75 -28.09
C TYR A 16 3.92 1.22 -28.88
N GLN A 17 4.82 2.10 -29.33
CA GLN A 17 6.03 1.69 -30.06
C GLN A 17 6.92 0.75 -29.25
N LYS A 18 7.11 1.04 -27.96
CA LYS A 18 7.84 0.16 -27.04
C LYS A 18 7.17 -1.22 -26.96
N LEU A 19 5.86 -1.26 -26.77
CA LEU A 19 5.08 -2.49 -26.70
C LEU A 19 5.17 -3.30 -28.01
N ALA A 20 5.04 -2.63 -29.15
CA ALA A 20 5.10 -3.24 -30.48
C ALA A 20 6.47 -3.84 -30.79
N THR A 21 7.54 -3.12 -30.43
CA THR A 21 8.92 -3.59 -30.61
C THR A 21 9.20 -4.83 -29.76
N SER A 22 8.78 -4.82 -28.49
CA SER A 22 8.95 -6.01 -27.63
C SER A 22 8.11 -7.20 -28.09
N ALA A 23 6.91 -6.96 -28.62
CA ALA A 23 6.04 -8.01 -29.14
C ALA A 23 6.61 -8.66 -30.42
N SER A 24 7.15 -7.85 -31.34
CA SER A 24 7.72 -8.35 -32.60
C SER A 24 8.96 -9.20 -32.38
N GLN A 25 9.83 -8.85 -31.41
CA GLN A 25 11.02 -9.61 -31.05
C GLN A 25 10.74 -11.06 -30.62
N ILE A 26 9.53 -11.33 -30.14
CA ILE A 26 9.11 -12.65 -29.66
C ILE A 26 7.96 -13.24 -30.49
N GLY A 27 7.67 -12.65 -31.66
CA GLY A 27 6.66 -13.14 -32.60
C GLY A 27 5.22 -13.08 -32.08
N LEU A 28 4.89 -12.16 -31.17
CA LEU A 28 3.54 -11.98 -30.65
C LEU A 28 2.89 -10.73 -31.21
N SER A 29 1.55 -10.70 -31.24
CA SER A 29 0.83 -9.43 -31.41
C SER A 29 1.02 -8.55 -30.17
N THR A 30 0.87 -7.24 -30.34
CA THR A 30 0.89 -6.26 -29.24
C THR A 30 -0.08 -6.64 -28.11
N SER A 31 -1.30 -7.05 -28.47
CA SER A 31 -2.33 -7.47 -27.51
C SER A 31 -1.99 -8.78 -26.79
N ALA A 32 -1.44 -9.77 -27.50
CA ALA A 32 -1.01 -11.03 -26.91
C ALA A 32 0.18 -10.82 -25.96
N TYR A 33 1.11 -9.94 -26.33
CA TYR A 33 2.24 -9.58 -25.48
C TYR A 33 1.79 -8.84 -24.22
N ALA A 34 0.93 -7.82 -24.36
CA ALA A 34 0.37 -7.08 -23.22
C ALA A 34 -0.37 -8.02 -22.25
N LYS A 35 -1.19 -8.92 -22.79
CA LYS A 35 -1.87 -9.94 -21.98
C LYS A 35 -0.87 -10.84 -21.25
N LYS A 36 0.17 -11.32 -21.94
CA LYS A 36 1.20 -12.17 -21.34
C LYS A 36 1.94 -11.45 -20.21
N LEU A 37 2.21 -10.14 -20.37
CA LEU A 37 2.84 -9.32 -19.34
C LEU A 37 1.92 -9.14 -18.14
N ALA A 38 0.66 -8.78 -18.36
CA ALA A 38 -0.35 -8.57 -17.31
C ALA A 38 -0.68 -9.86 -16.53
N LEU A 39 -0.57 -11.03 -17.16
CA LEU A 39 -0.75 -12.31 -16.48
C LEU A 39 0.53 -12.84 -15.81
N ARG A 40 1.71 -12.33 -16.23
CA ARG A 40 3.00 -12.67 -15.60
C ARG A 40 3.33 -11.80 -14.40
N SER A 41 2.70 -10.64 -14.24
CA SER A 41 2.91 -9.83 -13.04
C SER A 41 2.51 -10.66 -11.83
N LYS A 42 3.40 -10.71 -10.82
CA LYS A 42 3.07 -11.35 -9.55
C LYS A 42 1.80 -10.68 -9.03
N LEU A 43 0.84 -11.50 -8.61
CA LEU A 43 -0.29 -10.99 -7.87
C LEU A 43 0.28 -10.25 -6.64
N ILE A 44 0.05 -8.95 -6.57
CA ILE A 44 0.37 -8.19 -5.37
C ILE A 44 -0.73 -8.56 -4.40
N GLU A 45 -0.50 -9.59 -3.61
CA GLU A 45 -1.34 -9.86 -2.44
C GLU A 45 -0.96 -8.82 -1.39
N PRO A 46 -1.85 -7.87 -1.09
CA PRO A 46 -1.56 -6.92 -0.04
C PRO A 46 -1.46 -7.68 1.28
N LYS A 47 -0.48 -7.33 2.10
CA LYS A 47 -0.25 -8.00 3.41
C LYS A 47 -1.46 -7.92 4.33
N PHE A 48 -2.29 -6.91 4.14
CA PHE A 48 -3.54 -6.68 4.84
C PHE A 48 -4.64 -6.49 3.80
N ASN A 49 -5.86 -6.95 4.11
CA ASN A 49 -7.01 -6.54 3.31
C ASN A 49 -7.25 -5.03 3.46
N HIS A 50 -8.09 -4.45 2.61
CA HIS A 50 -8.30 -3.01 2.59
C HIS A 50 -8.84 -2.47 3.92
N GLU A 51 -9.79 -3.19 4.54
CA GLU A 51 -10.43 -2.78 5.78
C GLU A 51 -9.42 -2.77 6.94
N ASP A 52 -8.65 -3.84 7.10
CA ASP A 52 -7.60 -3.97 8.11
C ASP A 52 -6.52 -2.89 7.92
N ALA A 53 -6.13 -2.61 6.68
CA ALA A 53 -5.17 -1.55 6.38
C ALA A 53 -5.70 -0.17 6.77
N VAL A 54 -6.99 0.11 6.56
CA VAL A 54 -7.62 1.37 6.98
C VAL A 54 -7.66 1.47 8.50
N GLN A 55 -8.07 0.41 9.20
CA GLN A 55 -8.12 0.39 10.67
C GLN A 55 -6.73 0.57 11.29
N LEU A 56 -5.72 -0.11 10.74
CA LEU A 56 -4.33 0.03 11.18
C LEU A 56 -3.83 1.46 11.00
N ASN A 57 -4.10 2.09 9.87
CA ASN A 57 -3.71 3.48 9.63
C ASN A 57 -4.38 4.44 10.62
N LEU A 58 -5.66 4.25 10.93
CA LEU A 58 -6.38 5.05 11.92
C LEU A 58 -5.78 4.89 13.33
N ALA A 59 -5.47 3.66 13.73
CA ALA A 59 -4.83 3.38 15.02
C ALA A 59 -3.44 4.04 15.12
N LEU A 60 -2.61 3.90 14.08
CA LEU A 60 -1.29 4.53 14.01
C LEU A 60 -1.37 6.05 14.05
N ALA A 61 -2.34 6.65 13.35
CA ALA A 61 -2.54 8.10 13.35
C ALA A 61 -2.90 8.61 14.75
N ARG A 62 -3.77 7.89 15.49
CA ARG A 62 -4.13 8.24 16.87
C ARG A 62 -2.92 8.17 17.81
N ILE A 63 -2.16 7.07 17.77
CA ILE A 63 -0.94 6.89 18.57
C ILE A 63 0.07 8.00 18.25
N GLY A 64 0.31 8.29 16.97
CA GLY A 64 1.23 9.33 16.54
C GLY A 64 0.81 10.74 17.00
N ASN A 65 -0.49 11.03 16.96
CA ASN A 65 -1.02 12.30 17.47
C ASN A 65 -0.82 12.44 18.98
N ASN A 66 -1.12 11.40 19.75
CA ASN A 66 -0.91 11.37 21.20
C ASN A 66 0.58 11.57 21.54
N LEU A 67 1.48 10.87 20.86
CA LEU A 67 2.93 11.04 21.01
C LEU A 67 3.38 12.49 20.72
N ASN A 68 2.88 13.08 19.64
CA ASN A 68 3.21 14.45 19.26
C ASN A 68 2.72 15.47 20.31
N GLN A 69 1.54 15.26 20.90
CA GLN A 69 1.02 16.11 21.97
C GLN A 69 1.92 16.04 23.21
N LEU A 70 2.29 14.84 23.66
CA LEU A 70 3.19 14.66 24.81
C LEU A 70 4.58 15.28 24.55
N THR A 71 5.09 15.12 23.33
CA THR A 71 6.38 15.71 22.92
C THR A 71 6.32 17.23 22.92
N LYS A 72 5.25 17.82 22.39
CA LYS A 72 5.04 19.28 22.43
C LYS A 72 4.95 19.80 23.86
N GLN A 73 4.19 19.12 24.72
CA GLN A 73 4.05 19.46 26.13
C GLN A 73 5.41 19.44 26.85
N ALA A 74 6.19 18.38 26.67
CA ALA A 74 7.54 18.27 27.22
C ALA A 74 8.48 19.36 26.70
N ASN A 75 8.47 19.62 25.40
CA ASN A 75 9.32 20.64 24.77
C ASN A 75 8.97 22.07 25.22
N GLN A 76 7.73 22.30 25.62
CA GLN A 76 7.28 23.56 26.22
C GLN A 76 7.66 23.69 27.70
N GLY A 77 8.30 22.68 28.29
CA GLY A 77 8.72 22.66 29.69
C GLY A 77 7.62 22.24 30.68
N TYR A 78 6.47 21.78 30.18
CA TYR A 78 5.40 21.28 31.04
C TYR A 78 5.69 19.85 31.52
N TYR A 79 5.25 19.55 32.74
CA TYR A 79 5.33 18.20 33.29
C TYR A 79 4.51 17.23 32.44
N VAL A 80 5.10 16.10 32.05
CA VAL A 80 4.41 15.01 31.38
C VAL A 80 4.21 13.87 32.37
N GLU A 81 2.95 13.56 32.64
CA GLU A 81 2.57 12.44 33.52
C GLU A 81 3.16 11.12 32.98
N PRO A 82 3.94 10.38 33.79
CA PRO A 82 4.49 9.09 33.39
C PRO A 82 3.43 8.09 32.97
N GLU A 83 2.21 8.20 33.52
CA GLU A 83 1.08 7.35 33.16
C GLU A 83 0.61 7.56 31.72
N ASN A 84 0.68 8.79 31.18
CA ASN A 84 0.35 9.06 29.78
C ASN A 84 1.35 8.37 28.84
N VAL A 85 2.63 8.31 29.22
CA VAL A 85 3.66 7.61 28.46
C VAL A 85 3.46 6.10 28.54
N ARG A 86 3.04 5.57 29.70
CA ARG A 86 2.69 4.16 29.88
C ARG A 86 1.48 3.75 29.04
N SER A 87 0.40 4.52 29.10
CA SER A 87 -0.81 4.28 28.28
C SER A 87 -0.48 4.26 26.79
N LEU A 88 0.33 5.22 26.31
CA LEU A 88 0.77 5.24 24.92
C LEU A 88 1.56 3.97 24.54
N ARG A 89 2.44 3.51 25.43
CA ARG A 89 3.19 2.27 25.24
C ARG A 89 2.26 1.06 25.18
N ASP A 90 1.24 1.01 26.02
CA ASP A 90 0.27 -0.08 26.04
C ASP A 90 -0.61 -0.10 24.79
N GLU A 91 -1.02 1.07 24.27
CA GLU A 91 -1.71 1.18 22.98
C GLU A 91 -0.86 0.64 21.82
N VAL A 92 0.43 0.99 21.78
CA VAL A 92 1.38 0.47 20.78
C VAL A 92 1.52 -1.05 20.91
N ASN A 93 1.64 -1.57 22.14
CA ASN A 93 1.75 -3.00 22.39
C ASN A 93 0.48 -3.75 21.98
N ALA A 94 -0.70 -3.19 22.27
CA ALA A 94 -1.99 -3.77 21.89
C ALA A 94 -2.12 -3.85 20.37
N LEU A 95 -1.77 -2.77 19.66
CA LEU A 95 -1.75 -2.76 18.20
C LEU A 95 -0.75 -3.80 17.64
N TRP A 96 0.41 -3.95 18.27
CA TRP A 96 1.40 -4.95 17.87
C TRP A 96 0.91 -6.40 18.04
N GLN A 97 0.15 -6.70 19.10
CA GLN A 97 -0.42 -8.04 19.28
C GLN A 97 -1.51 -8.38 18.25
N GLN A 98 -2.19 -7.38 17.69
CA GLN A 98 -3.18 -7.57 16.63
C GLN A 98 -2.55 -7.90 15.27
N LEU A 99 -1.25 -7.60 15.10
CA LEU A 99 -0.51 -7.85 13.86
C LEU A 99 0.29 -9.16 13.90
N ARG A 100 0.19 -9.92 15.00
CA ARG A 100 0.89 -11.20 15.20
C ARG A 100 0.11 -12.40 14.68
#